data_AF-A0A379JIH7-F1
#
_entry.id   AF-A0A379JIH7-F1
#
_cell.length_a   1.000
_cell.length_b   1.000
_cell.length_c   1.000
_cell.angle_alpha   90.00
_cell.angle_beta   90.00
_cell.angle_gamma   90.00
#
_symmetry.space_group_name_H-M   'P 1'
#
loop_
_entity.id
_entity.type
_entity.pdbx_description
1 polymer ?
#
loop_
_entity_poly.entity_id
_entity_poly.type
_entity_poly.pdbx_seq_one_letter_code
_entity_poly.pdbx_strand_id
1 'polypeptide(L)'
;MYPSQPVAPEGPRHASPQVGPGGHPTQPPRMMNMNPAAKPSALASFVTYVKALEALDPRRFPDEYAEHADRIRELKPFLRAHGILDVMEIKNPDVAALIGV
;
A
#
# COMPACT_ATOMS: atom_id res chain seq x y z
N MET A 1 -20.70 10.62 -47.62
CA MET A 1 -19.43 10.28 -46.96
C MET A 1 -19.38 11.03 -45.61
N TYR A 2 -19.12 10.33 -44.50
CA TYR A 2 -18.84 10.86 -43.13
C TYR A 2 -17.44 11.57 -43.11
N PRO A 3 -16.96 12.26 -42.02
CA PRO A 3 -17.55 13.29 -41.14
C PRO A 3 -16.54 14.38 -40.64
N SER A 4 -16.93 15.15 -39.60
CA SER A 4 -16.10 15.78 -38.52
C SER A 4 -15.73 17.28 -38.70
N GLN A 5 -15.86 18.21 -37.75
CA GLN A 5 -15.92 18.18 -36.27
C GLN A 5 -16.75 19.39 -35.76
N PRO A 6 -17.39 19.32 -34.58
CA PRO A 6 -18.02 20.48 -33.95
C PRO A 6 -17.05 21.22 -33.02
N VAL A 7 -16.89 22.53 -33.23
CA VAL A 7 -16.38 23.45 -32.19
C VAL A 7 -17.57 23.81 -31.30
N ALA A 8 -17.52 23.42 -30.02
CA ALA A 8 -18.54 23.78 -29.05
C ALA A 8 -18.05 24.97 -28.19
N PRO A 9 -18.93 25.96 -27.89
CA PRO A 9 -18.55 27.22 -27.26
C PRO A 9 -18.69 27.24 -25.73
N GLU A 10 -17.77 27.99 -25.10
CA GLU A 10 -17.87 28.85 -23.90
C GLU A 10 -18.70 28.46 -22.64
N GLY A 11 -17.97 28.24 -21.52
CA GLY A 11 -18.32 28.62 -20.11
C GLY A 11 -18.54 27.46 -19.11
N PRO A 12 -18.15 27.55 -17.80
CA PRO A 12 -17.94 28.76 -16.98
C PRO A 12 -16.65 28.81 -16.10
N ARG A 13 -16.04 30.00 -16.06
CA ARG A 13 -15.35 30.67 -14.92
C ARG A 13 -14.56 29.81 -13.91
N HIS A 14 -13.24 29.72 -14.09
CA HIS A 14 -12.32 29.66 -12.96
C HIS A 14 -11.42 30.89 -12.98
N ALA A 15 -11.67 31.79 -12.02
CA ALA A 15 -10.86 32.96 -11.77
C ALA A 15 -9.43 32.55 -11.38
N SER A 16 -8.44 33.12 -12.06
CA SER A 16 -7.09 33.25 -11.54
C SER A 16 -7.11 34.15 -10.30
N PRO A 17 -6.27 33.86 -9.30
CA PRO A 17 -5.59 34.92 -8.58
C PRO A 17 -4.08 34.77 -8.81
N GLN A 18 -3.52 35.65 -9.65
CA GLN A 18 -2.14 36.07 -9.50
C GLN A 18 -2.06 36.90 -8.22
N VAL A 19 -1.36 36.41 -7.19
CA VAL A 19 -0.87 37.23 -6.08
C VAL A 19 0.46 36.65 -5.56
N GLY A 20 1.54 37.42 -5.73
CA GLY A 20 2.72 37.39 -4.84
C GLY A 20 3.91 36.49 -5.22
N PRO A 21 5.15 37.01 -5.23
CA PRO A 21 6.37 36.21 -5.25
C PRO A 21 6.70 35.79 -3.81
N GLY A 22 6.41 34.55 -3.42
CA GLY A 22 6.73 34.10 -2.08
C GLY A 22 6.39 32.64 -1.79
N GLY A 23 7.43 31.79 -1.79
CA GLY A 23 7.56 30.66 -0.88
C GLY A 23 6.66 29.44 -1.10
N HIS A 24 7.12 28.49 -1.94
CA HIS A 24 6.71 27.09 -1.84
C HIS A 24 7.90 26.18 -2.20
N PRO A 25 8.36 25.32 -1.28
CA PRO A 25 8.52 23.94 -1.67
C PRO A 25 8.08 23.03 -0.53
N THR A 26 6.80 22.70 -0.48
CA THR A 26 6.35 21.56 0.33
C THR A 26 5.37 20.76 -0.51
N GLN A 27 5.92 20.02 -1.47
CA GLN A 27 5.21 18.85 -1.95
C GLN A 27 4.99 17.93 -0.74
N PRO A 28 3.75 17.57 -0.39
CA PRO A 28 3.55 16.50 0.57
C PRO A 28 4.18 15.22 -0.02
N PRO A 29 4.76 14.34 0.82
CA PRO A 29 5.41 13.13 0.33
C PRO A 29 4.40 12.34 -0.49
N ARG A 30 4.76 12.04 -1.74
CA ARG A 30 4.01 11.12 -2.59
C ARG A 30 3.86 9.82 -1.81
N MET A 31 2.68 9.60 -1.25
CA MET A 31 2.31 8.27 -0.77
C MET A 31 2.51 7.32 -1.95
N MET A 32 3.32 6.30 -1.71
CA MET A 32 3.64 5.23 -2.64
C MET A 32 2.37 4.83 -3.38
N ASN A 33 2.42 4.90 -4.71
CA ASN A 33 1.34 4.54 -5.62
C ASN A 33 0.96 3.06 -5.41
N MET A 34 0.14 2.77 -4.39
CA MET A 34 -0.55 1.51 -4.23
C MET A 34 -1.59 1.47 -5.34
N ASN A 35 -1.23 0.84 -6.45
CA ASN A 35 -2.14 0.54 -7.54
C ASN A 35 -3.38 -0.19 -6.98
N PRO A 36 -4.59 0.41 -6.96
CA PRO A 36 -5.78 -0.24 -6.41
C PRO A 36 -6.41 -1.27 -7.38
N ALA A 37 -5.78 -1.53 -8.53
CA ALA A 37 -6.36 -2.31 -9.63
C ALA A 37 -5.91 -3.79 -9.68
N ALA A 38 -4.97 -4.23 -8.85
CA ALA A 38 -4.69 -5.65 -8.65
C ALA A 38 -5.19 -5.99 -7.26
N LYS A 39 -6.21 -6.87 -7.14
CA LYS A 39 -6.59 -7.45 -5.84
C LYS A 39 -5.29 -7.84 -5.14
N PRO A 40 -4.93 -7.20 -4.00
CA PRO A 40 -3.66 -7.49 -3.37
C PRO A 40 -3.67 -8.98 -3.05
N SER A 41 -2.79 -9.73 -3.74
CA SER A 41 -2.62 -11.14 -3.48
C SER A 41 -2.33 -11.28 -1.99
N ALA A 42 -3.05 -12.16 -1.27
CA ALA A 42 -2.84 -12.35 0.16
C ALA A 42 -1.36 -12.62 0.48
N LEU A 43 -0.63 -13.25 -0.44
CA LEU A 43 0.81 -13.43 -0.39
C LEU A 43 1.60 -12.11 -0.47
N ALA A 44 1.24 -11.21 -1.38
CA ALA A 44 1.92 -9.91 -1.53
C ALA A 44 1.75 -9.05 -0.26
N SER A 45 0.53 -9.00 0.28
CA SER A 45 0.26 -8.33 1.56
C SER A 45 1.04 -8.98 2.70
N PHE A 46 1.06 -10.31 2.74
CA PHE A 46 1.78 -11.07 3.75
C PHE A 46 3.28 -10.74 3.75
N VAL A 47 3.94 -10.86 2.59
CA VAL A 47 5.37 -10.56 2.46
C VAL A 47 5.65 -9.10 2.82
N THR A 48 4.74 -8.18 2.48
CA THR A 48 4.87 -6.76 2.84
C THR A 48 4.88 -6.57 4.36
N TYR A 49 3.93 -7.15 5.08
CA TYR A 49 3.88 -7.03 6.55
C TYR A 49 5.02 -7.76 7.23
N VAL A 50 5.44 -8.92 6.72
CA VAL A 50 6.61 -9.64 7.21
C VAL A 50 7.88 -8.81 7.05
N LYS A 51 8.05 -8.17 5.90
CA LYS A 51 9.21 -7.29 5.65
C LYS A 51 9.16 -6.02 6.47
N ALA A 52 7.97 -5.45 6.68
CA ALA A 52 7.80 -4.34 7.60
C ALA A 52 8.22 -4.77 9.02
N LEU A 53 7.76 -5.93 9.49
CA LEU A 53 8.09 -6.46 10.82
C LEU A 53 9.58 -6.79 10.97
N GLU A 54 10.24 -7.31 9.93
CA GLU A 54 11.69 -7.57 9.91
C GLU A 54 12.53 -6.28 9.97
N ALA A 55 12.04 -5.20 9.36
CA ALA A 55 12.71 -3.89 9.35
C ALA A 55 12.35 -3.01 10.57
N LEU A 56 11.27 -3.35 11.28
CA LEU A 56 10.76 -2.59 12.41
C LEU A 56 11.43 -3.05 13.71
N ASP A 57 11.97 -2.10 14.48
CA ASP A 57 12.55 -2.41 15.78
C ASP A 57 11.45 -2.47 16.86
N PRO A 58 11.17 -3.66 17.44
CA PRO A 58 10.07 -3.83 18.39
C PRO A 58 10.28 -3.05 19.70
N ARG A 59 11.51 -2.64 20.02
CA ARG A 59 11.77 -1.84 21.23
C ARG A 59 11.46 -0.36 21.03
N ARG A 60 11.47 0.09 19.78
CA ARG A 60 11.25 1.49 19.41
C ARG A 60 9.82 1.76 18.96
N PHE A 61 9.18 0.77 18.34
CA PHE A 61 7.83 0.85 17.76
C PHE A 61 7.00 -0.39 18.14
N PRO A 62 6.63 -0.54 19.43
CA PRO A 62 5.91 -1.74 19.90
C PRO A 62 4.48 -1.81 19.35
N ASP A 63 3.81 -0.67 19.17
CA ASP A 63 2.44 -0.60 18.67
C ASP A 63 2.36 -0.98 17.18
N GLU A 64 3.22 -0.42 16.34
CA GLU A 64 3.29 -0.81 14.92
C GLU A 64 3.69 -2.28 14.74
N TYR A 65 4.57 -2.80 15.61
CA TYR A 65 4.95 -4.21 15.59
C TYR A 65 3.74 -5.11 15.87
N ALA A 66 2.94 -4.75 16.88
CA ALA A 66 1.72 -5.47 17.23
C ALA A 66 0.71 -5.42 16.07
N GLU A 67 0.51 -4.26 15.45
CA GLU A 67 -0.40 -4.13 14.30
C GLU A 67 0.04 -5.03 13.14
N HIS A 68 1.32 -5.02 12.77
CA HIS A 68 1.83 -5.87 11.70
C HIS A 68 1.72 -7.35 12.03
N ALA A 69 1.98 -7.73 13.29
CA ALA A 69 1.81 -9.10 13.76
C ALA A 69 0.35 -9.57 13.67
N ASP A 70 -0.62 -8.71 14.02
CA ASP A 70 -2.04 -9.02 13.88
C ASP A 70 -2.45 -9.16 12.40
N ARG A 71 -1.98 -8.28 11.51
CA ARG A 71 -2.22 -8.43 10.07
C ARG A 71 -1.67 -9.73 9.51
N ILE A 72 -0.49 -10.15 9.96
CA ILE A 72 0.12 -11.44 9.60
C ILE A 72 -0.78 -12.61 10.04
N ARG A 73 -1.35 -12.55 11.25
CA ARG A 73 -2.27 -13.58 11.77
C ARG A 73 -3.58 -13.63 10.99
N GLU A 74 -4.12 -12.47 10.57
CA GLU A 74 -5.31 -12.41 9.72
C GLU A 74 -5.09 -13.05 8.34
N LEU A 75 -3.87 -12.96 7.81
CA LEU A 75 -3.51 -13.52 6.49
C LEU A 75 -3.21 -15.02 6.53
N LYS A 76 -2.81 -15.57 7.69
CA LYS A 76 -2.57 -17.01 7.89
C LYS A 76 -3.63 -17.93 7.29
N PRO A 77 -4.95 -17.80 7.58
CA PRO A 77 -5.96 -18.70 7.02
C PRO A 77 -6.04 -18.64 5.51
N PHE A 78 -5.81 -17.48 4.89
CA PHE A 78 -5.78 -17.35 3.43
C PHE A 78 -4.58 -18.08 2.83
N LEU A 79 -3.39 -17.89 3.41
CA LEU A 79 -2.18 -18.58 2.96
C LEU A 79 -2.31 -20.10 3.09
N ARG A 80 -2.93 -20.57 4.17
CA ARG A 80 -3.21 -21.99 4.38
C ARG A 80 -4.23 -22.53 3.39
N ALA A 81 -5.33 -21.80 3.15
CA ALA A 81 -6.37 -22.21 2.21
C ALA A 81 -5.85 -22.32 0.77
N HIS A 82 -4.85 -21.53 0.42
CA HIS A 82 -4.18 -21.56 -0.88
C HIS A 82 -2.99 -22.53 -0.95
N GLY A 83 -2.67 -23.27 0.13
CA GLY A 83 -1.52 -24.19 0.19
C GLY A 83 -0.16 -23.50 0.12
N ILE A 84 -0.11 -22.19 0.38
CA ILE A 84 1.09 -21.37 0.25
C ILE A 84 2.06 -21.67 1.40
N LEU A 85 1.55 -21.93 2.61
CA LEU A 85 2.37 -22.27 3.77
C LEU A 85 3.10 -23.61 3.60
N ASP A 86 2.59 -24.53 2.77
CA ASP A 86 3.22 -25.83 2.51
C ASP A 86 4.42 -25.73 1.54
N VAL A 87 4.47 -24.69 0.70
CA VAL A 87 5.52 -24.51 -0.32
C VAL A 87 6.54 -23.43 0.05
N MET A 88 6.27 -22.63 1.08
CA MET A 88 7.07 -21.48 1.48
C MET A 88 7.84 -21.74 2.76
N GLU A 89 9.13 -21.45 2.76
CA GLU A 89 9.98 -21.47 3.94
C GLU A 89 9.99 -20.10 4.63
N ILE A 90 9.71 -20.06 5.94
CA ILE A 90 9.78 -18.85 6.75
C ILE A 90 11.12 -18.79 7.49
N LYS A 91 11.98 -17.86 7.08
CA LYS A 91 13.33 -17.69 7.69
C LYS A 91 13.33 -16.90 8.99
N ASN A 92 12.31 -16.07 9.22
CA ASN A 92 12.22 -15.25 10.41
C ASN A 92 11.51 -16.07 11.53
N PRO A 93 12.18 -16.34 12.66
CA PRO A 93 11.62 -17.17 13.72
C PRO A 93 10.41 -16.53 14.41
N ASP A 94 10.36 -15.19 14.52
CA ASP A 94 9.21 -14.48 15.09
C ASP A 94 7.98 -14.64 14.19
N VAL A 95 8.16 -14.55 12.87
CA VAL A 95 7.08 -14.77 11.91
C VAL A 95 6.63 -16.23 11.88
N ALA A 96 7.57 -17.18 11.97
CA ALA A 96 7.26 -18.59 12.09
C ALA A 96 6.42 -18.86 13.35
N ALA A 97 6.79 -18.26 14.49
CA ALA A 97 6.03 -18.35 15.73
C ALA A 97 4.62 -17.75 15.61
N LEU A 98 4.47 -16.61 14.91
CA LEU A 98 3.15 -15.99 14.67
C LEU A 98 2.23 -16.89 13.83
N ILE A 99 2.79 -17.69 12.94
CA ILE A 99 2.03 -18.54 12.01
C ILE A 99 1.96 -20.00 12.50
N GLY A 100 2.77 -20.39 13.47
CA GLY A 100 2.79 -21.73 14.05
C GLY A 100 3.25 -22.80 13.06
N VAL A 101 4.31 -22.49 12.30
CA VAL A 101 4.99 -23.42 11.38
C VAL A 101 6.38 -23.77 11.89
#